data_AF-A0A134B7Y7-F1
#
_entry.id   AF-A0A134B7Y7-F1
#
_cell.length_a   1.000
_cell.length_b   1.000
_cell.length_c   1.000
_cell.angle_alpha   90.00
_cell.angle_beta   90.00
_cell.angle_gamma   90.00
#
_symmetry.space_group_name_H-M   'P 1'
#
loop_
_entity.id
_entity.type
_entity.pdbx_description
1 polymer ?
#
loop_
_entity_poly.entity_id
_entity_poly.type
_entity_poly.pdbx_seq_one_letter_code
_entity_poly.pdbx_strand_id
1 'polypeptide(L)'
;MKTEKMKVLLYLKKSGKDKQGKAPIMGRITLGRNIAQFSCKLSCDIDLWSPRESRMRGKSREAVEVNGKLDSLVLSIQSAYQTLLSKGQAFTATDIKEQFQGSVQSRCMLIERLDRLIREKEEHIGIDIKKDTLSNYHSTRGNLRTFIEEKYKVEDLAFSQLSENFI
;
A
#
# COMPACT_ATOMS: atom_id res chain seq x y z
N MET A 1 -9.41 -24.86 21.82
CA MET A 1 -9.22 -24.63 20.36
C MET A 1 -7.73 -24.46 20.09
N LYS A 2 -7.16 -25.14 19.08
CA LYS A 2 -5.78 -24.85 18.66
C LYS A 2 -5.78 -23.47 17.99
N THR A 3 -5.14 -22.49 18.62
CA THR A 3 -4.95 -21.17 18.00
C THR A 3 -4.03 -21.35 16.80
N GLU A 4 -4.58 -21.31 15.59
CA GLU A 4 -3.77 -21.38 14.37
C GLU A 4 -2.89 -20.13 14.30
N LYS A 5 -1.57 -20.31 14.45
CA LYS A 5 -0.62 -19.21 14.39
C LYS A 5 -0.51 -18.69 12.96
N MET A 6 -0.81 -17.41 12.77
CA MET A 6 -0.56 -16.70 11.51
C MET A 6 0.95 -16.63 11.22
N LYS A 7 1.34 -16.84 9.96
CA LYS A 7 2.69 -16.60 9.44
C LYS A 7 2.64 -15.65 8.25
N VAL A 8 3.61 -14.74 8.17
CA VAL A 8 3.78 -13.83 7.02
C VAL A 8 5.17 -14.07 6.44
N LEU A 9 5.25 -14.23 5.12
CA LEU A 9 6.50 -14.38 4.37
C LEU A 9 6.57 -13.33 3.27
N LEU A 10 7.69 -12.62 3.17
CA LEU A 10 7.99 -11.72 2.05
C LEU A 10 9.06 -12.35 1.16
N TYR A 11 8.88 -12.26 -0.15
CA TYR A 11 9.77 -12.90 -1.13
C TYR A 11 9.73 -12.18 -2.48
N LEU A 12 10.76 -12.38 -3.30
CA LEU A 12 10.80 -11.83 -4.66
C LEU A 12 10.12 -12.75 -5.67
N LYS A 13 9.29 -12.17 -6.54
CA LYS A 13 8.81 -12.85 -7.74
C LYS A 13 9.78 -12.58 -8.89
N LYS A 14 10.78 -13.47 -9.01
CA LYS A 14 11.88 -13.35 -9.98
C LYS A 14 11.44 -13.28 -11.46
N SER A 15 10.27 -13.80 -11.80
CA SER A 15 9.72 -13.78 -13.16
C SER A 15 9.08 -12.44 -13.56
N GLY A 16 8.85 -11.52 -12.61
CA GLY A 16 8.12 -10.28 -12.85
C GLY A 16 9.01 -9.03 -12.95
N LYS A 17 10.24 -9.15 -13.47
CA LYS A 17 11.18 -8.02 -13.51
C LYS A 17 10.62 -6.84 -14.28
N ASP A 18 10.86 -5.63 -13.79
CA ASP A 18 10.54 -4.40 -14.51
C ASP A 18 11.59 -4.05 -15.58
N LYS A 19 11.35 -2.95 -16.30
CA LYS A 19 12.28 -2.45 -17.35
C LYS A 19 13.66 -2.08 -16.81
N GLN A 20 13.81 -1.88 -15.50
CA GLN A 20 15.06 -1.57 -14.81
C GLN A 20 15.72 -2.83 -14.21
N GLY A 21 15.14 -4.01 -14.43
CA GLY A 21 15.65 -5.29 -13.91
C GLY A 21 15.32 -5.57 -12.45
N LYS A 22 14.55 -4.71 -11.76
CA LYS A 22 14.16 -4.92 -10.37
C LYS A 22 13.03 -5.95 -10.29
N ALA A 23 13.07 -6.79 -9.26
CA ALA A 23 12.05 -7.80 -9.03
C ALA A 23 10.99 -7.30 -8.03
N PRO A 24 9.70 -7.56 -8.28
CA PRO A 24 8.63 -7.18 -7.38
C PRO A 24 8.66 -8.05 -6.11
N ILE A 25 8.41 -7.38 -4.98
CA ILE A 25 8.30 -7.99 -3.66
C ILE A 25 6.84 -8.42 -3.43
N MET A 26 6.68 -9.70 -3.16
CA MET A 26 5.42 -10.36 -2.87
C MET A 26 5.33 -10.74 -1.40
N GLY A 27 4.12 -10.81 -0.89
CA GLY A 27 3.83 -11.31 0.44
C GLY A 27 2.89 -12.52 0.40
N ARG A 28 3.03 -13.38 1.41
CA ARG A 28 2.17 -14.55 1.62
C ARG A 28 1.77 -14.62 3.10
N ILE A 29 0.47 -14.67 3.35
CA ILE A 29 -0.14 -14.91 4.66
C ILE A 29 -0.54 -16.38 4.71
N THR A 30 -0.21 -17.06 5.80
CA THR A 30 -0.63 -18.44 6.07
C THR A 30 -1.33 -18.49 7.42
N LEU A 31 -2.56 -19.02 7.43
CA LEU A 31 -3.36 -19.27 8.63
C LEU A 31 -3.88 -20.72 8.54
N GLY A 32 -3.25 -21.62 9.30
CA GLY A 32 -3.54 -23.05 9.20
C GLY A 32 -3.28 -23.60 7.81
N ARG A 33 -4.35 -24.06 7.15
CA ARG A 33 -4.33 -24.54 5.75
C ARG A 33 -4.63 -23.43 4.73
N ASN A 34 -5.09 -22.27 5.17
CA ASN A 34 -5.46 -21.16 4.29
C ASN A 34 -4.23 -20.32 3.95
N ILE A 35 -4.09 -19.96 2.67
CA ILE A 35 -2.98 -19.15 2.17
C ILE A 35 -3.55 -18.02 1.31
N ALA A 36 -3.09 -16.79 1.55
CA ALA A 36 -3.37 -15.65 0.70
C ALA A 36 -2.08 -14.97 0.26
N GLN A 37 -1.96 -14.69 -1.04
CA GLN A 37 -0.84 -13.96 -1.62
C GLN A 37 -1.25 -12.52 -1.95
N PHE A 38 -0.31 -11.60 -1.85
CA PHE A 38 -0.52 -10.19 -2.18
C PHE A 38 0.76 -9.55 -2.71
N SER A 39 0.61 -8.47 -3.49
CA SER A 39 1.75 -7.64 -3.92
C SER A 39 2.04 -6.58 -2.86
N CYS A 40 3.32 -6.37 -2.54
CA CYS A 40 3.74 -5.28 -1.65
C CYS A 40 3.79 -3.93 -2.38
N LYS A 41 3.59 -3.89 -3.70
CA LYS A 41 3.73 -2.71 -4.57
C LYS A 41 5.13 -2.05 -4.46
N LEU A 42 6.13 -2.87 -4.18
CA LEU A 42 7.54 -2.49 -4.10
C LEU A 42 8.34 -3.43 -5.00
N SER A 43 9.43 -2.92 -5.56
CA SER A 43 10.41 -3.70 -6.32
C SER A 43 11.80 -3.37 -5.80
N CYS A 44 12.70 -4.34 -5.83
CA CYS A 44 14.10 -4.09 -5.49
C CYS A 44 15.04 -4.92 -6.36
N ASP A 45 16.33 -4.56 -6.30
CA ASP A 45 17.37 -5.36 -6.90
C ASP A 45 17.44 -6.75 -6.24
N ILE A 46 17.50 -7.78 -7.08
CA ILE A 46 17.56 -9.18 -6.65
C ILE A 46 18.84 -9.43 -5.86
N ASP A 47 19.94 -8.79 -6.24
CA ASP A 47 21.24 -8.97 -5.60
C ASP A 47 21.29 -8.30 -4.22
N LEU A 48 20.44 -7.29 -4.00
CA LEU A 48 20.30 -6.63 -2.71
C LEU A 48 19.27 -7.31 -1.80
N TRP A 49 18.51 -8.31 -2.26
CA TRP A 49 17.54 -9.00 -1.41
C TRP A 49 18.16 -10.13 -0.58
N SER A 50 17.74 -10.24 0.68
CA SER A 50 18.04 -11.35 1.59
C SER A 50 16.80 -12.25 1.70
N PRO A 51 16.77 -13.43 1.04
CA PRO A 51 15.65 -14.36 1.18
C PRO A 51 15.47 -14.90 2.60
N ARG A 52 16.57 -15.03 3.35
CA ARG A 52 16.56 -15.54 4.73
C ARG A 52 15.91 -14.55 5.69
N GLU A 53 16.20 -13.27 5.51
CA GLU A 53 15.68 -12.21 6.38
C GLU A 53 14.41 -11.57 5.81
N SER A 54 14.00 -11.95 4.59
CA SER A 54 12.84 -11.39 3.89
C SER A 54 12.90 -9.86 3.73
N ARG A 55 14.11 -9.31 3.48
CA ARG A 55 14.40 -7.86 3.47
C ARG A 55 15.55 -7.50 2.53
N MET A 56 15.70 -6.21 2.22
CA MET A 56 16.89 -5.70 1.52
C MET A 56 18.12 -5.66 2.46
N ARG A 57 19.28 -6.03 1.90
CA ARG A 57 20.60 -5.98 2.53
C ARG A 57 21.18 -4.56 2.47
N GLY A 58 22.08 -4.29 3.40
CA GLY A 58 22.85 -3.05 3.45
C GLY A 58 22.12 -1.91 4.17
N LYS A 59 22.73 -0.72 4.10
CA LYS A 59 22.29 0.50 4.78
C LYS A 59 22.09 1.67 3.81
N SER A 60 21.92 1.39 2.51
CA SER A 60 21.63 2.43 1.53
C SER A 60 20.30 3.10 1.85
N ARG A 61 20.11 4.35 1.42
CA ARG A 61 18.84 5.08 1.60
C ARG A 61 17.65 4.27 1.04
N GLU A 62 17.82 3.66 -0.12
CA GLU A 62 16.81 2.78 -0.73
C GLU A 62 16.50 1.56 0.16
N ALA A 63 17.54 0.87 0.68
CA ALA A 63 17.34 -0.29 1.53
C ALA A 63 16.59 0.08 2.82
N VAL A 64 16.93 1.21 3.46
CA VAL A 64 16.25 1.71 4.66
C VAL A 64 14.78 2.03 4.35
N GLU A 65 14.51 2.74 3.26
CA GLU A 65 13.16 3.14 2.87
C GLU A 65 12.27 1.93 2.54
N VAL A 66 12.77 1.00 1.71
CA VAL A 66 12.03 -0.21 1.33
C VAL A 66 11.76 -1.06 2.56
N ASN A 67 12.78 -1.30 3.40
CA ASN A 67 12.65 -2.09 4.62
C ASN A 67 11.64 -1.47 5.61
N GLY A 68 11.63 -0.14 5.79
CA GLY A 68 10.65 0.54 6.63
C GLY A 68 9.21 0.40 6.11
N LYS A 69 9.02 0.42 4.78
CA LYS A 69 7.71 0.14 4.16
C LYS A 69 7.28 -1.32 4.37
N LEU A 70 8.21 -2.28 4.28
CA LEU A 70 7.93 -3.68 4.57
C LEU A 70 7.55 -3.91 6.03
N ASP A 71 8.21 -3.25 6.99
CA ASP A 71 7.85 -3.31 8.41
C ASP A 71 6.43 -2.79 8.65
N SER A 72 6.13 -1.63 8.10
CA SER A 72 4.80 -1.02 8.19
C SER A 72 3.71 -1.92 7.62
N LEU A 73 4.04 -2.66 6.55
CA LEU A 73 3.14 -3.63 5.93
C LEU A 73 2.91 -4.83 6.87
N VAL A 74 3.96 -5.40 7.44
CA VAL A 74 3.86 -6.52 8.40
C VAL A 74 3.05 -6.13 9.63
N LEU A 75 3.29 -4.94 10.19
CA LEU A 75 2.51 -4.39 11.30
C LEU A 75 1.02 -4.23 10.94
N SER A 76 0.73 -3.79 9.71
CA SER A 76 -0.64 -3.63 9.23
C SER A 76 -1.37 -4.99 9.13
N ILE A 77 -0.68 -6.03 8.67
CA ILE A 77 -1.22 -7.40 8.63
C ILE A 77 -1.48 -7.91 10.05
N GLN A 78 -0.55 -7.69 10.98
CA GLN A 78 -0.71 -8.08 12.38
C GLN A 78 -1.92 -7.38 13.01
N SER A 79 -2.11 -6.08 12.76
CA SER A 79 -3.28 -5.33 13.24
C SER A 79 -4.60 -5.86 12.66
N ALA A 80 -4.64 -6.17 11.37
CA ALA A 80 -5.81 -6.78 10.73
C ALA A 80 -6.14 -8.15 11.35
N TYR A 81 -5.13 -8.98 11.61
CA TYR A 81 -5.29 -10.26 12.30
C TYR A 81 -5.85 -10.09 13.72
N GLN A 82 -5.34 -9.15 14.51
CA GLN A 82 -5.86 -8.87 15.86
C GLN A 82 -7.31 -8.38 15.84
N THR A 83 -7.66 -7.55 14.86
CA THR A 83 -9.03 -7.05 14.67
C THR A 83 -10.00 -8.19 14.33
N LEU A 84 -9.58 -9.14 13.49
CA LEU A 84 -10.41 -10.30 13.15
C LEU A 84 -10.52 -11.28 14.34
N LEU A 85 -9.45 -11.45 15.11
CA LEU A 85 -9.49 -12.23 16.36
C LEU A 85 -10.47 -11.63 17.38
N SER A 86 -10.48 -10.30 17.57
CA SER A 86 -11.35 -9.66 18.56
C SER A 86 -12.84 -9.72 18.21
N LYS A 87 -13.18 -9.83 16.92
CA LYS A 87 -14.56 -10.04 16.45
C LYS A 87 -15.12 -11.43 16.79
N GLY A 88 -14.27 -12.40 17.16
CA GLY A 88 -14.70 -13.72 17.62
C GLY A 88 -15.32 -14.64 16.55
N GLN A 89 -15.30 -14.24 15.29
CA GLN A 89 -15.80 -15.03 14.16
C GLN A 89 -14.68 -15.85 13.51
N ALA A 90 -15.03 -16.92 12.82
CA ALA A 90 -14.08 -17.66 12.00
C ALA A 90 -13.66 -16.82 10.78
N PHE A 91 -12.37 -16.80 10.47
CA PHE A 91 -11.81 -16.08 9.33
C PHE A 91 -10.63 -16.85 8.71
N THR A 92 -10.24 -16.45 7.52
CA THR A 92 -9.22 -17.08 6.68
C THR A 92 -8.05 -16.13 6.43
N ALA A 93 -6.98 -16.64 5.80
CA ALA A 93 -5.87 -15.79 5.35
C ALA A 93 -6.32 -14.73 4.33
N THR A 94 -7.38 -15.01 3.55
CA THR A 94 -7.95 -14.07 2.58
C THR A 94 -8.65 -12.92 3.28
N ASP A 95 -9.40 -13.19 4.36
CA ASP A 95 -10.07 -12.14 5.15
C ASP A 95 -9.04 -11.19 5.80
N ILE A 96 -7.92 -11.73 6.29
CA ILE A 96 -6.80 -10.89 6.79
C ILE A 96 -6.27 -10.00 5.66
N LYS A 97 -6.07 -10.59 4.47
CA LYS A 97 -5.59 -9.87 3.29
C LYS A 97 -6.53 -8.71 2.94
N GLU A 98 -7.81 -8.98 2.83
CA GLU A 98 -8.83 -7.99 2.49
C GLU A 98 -8.94 -6.92 3.57
N GLN A 99 -8.94 -7.31 4.84
CA GLN A 99 -8.97 -6.38 5.96
C GLN A 99 -7.77 -5.45 5.95
N PHE A 100 -6.53 -5.93 5.75
CA PHE A 100 -5.36 -5.04 5.75
C PHE A 100 -5.29 -4.22 4.46
N GLN A 101 -5.67 -4.76 3.30
CA GLN A 101 -5.67 -4.00 2.04
C GLN A 101 -6.74 -2.90 2.04
N GLY A 102 -7.93 -3.21 2.56
CA GLY A 102 -8.98 -2.24 2.85
C GLY A 102 -8.54 -1.24 3.92
N SER A 103 -7.80 -1.68 4.96
CA SER A 103 -7.24 -0.78 5.99
C SER A 103 -6.06 0.08 5.50
N VAL A 104 -5.41 -0.31 4.40
CA VAL A 104 -4.37 0.49 3.75
C VAL A 104 -5.02 1.52 2.84
N GLN A 105 -6.10 1.15 2.14
CA GLN A 105 -6.92 2.11 1.41
C GLN A 105 -7.59 3.10 2.38
N SER A 106 -8.12 2.65 3.51
CA SER A 106 -8.75 3.49 4.53
C SER A 106 -7.81 4.53 5.12
N ARG A 107 -6.51 4.23 5.24
CA ARG A 107 -5.47 5.15 5.75
C ARG A 107 -4.89 6.07 4.69
N CYS A 108 -5.19 5.83 3.41
CA CYS A 108 -4.76 6.73 2.36
C CYS A 108 -5.58 8.01 2.47
N MET A 109 -4.90 9.15 2.47
CA MET A 109 -5.57 10.46 2.48
C MET A 109 -5.82 10.92 1.04
N LEU A 110 -6.93 11.61 0.80
CA LEU A 110 -7.40 12.00 -0.53
C LEU A 110 -6.49 13.05 -1.16
N ILE A 111 -6.15 14.11 -0.44
CA ILE A 111 -5.27 15.17 -0.94
C ILE A 111 -3.86 14.62 -1.12
N GLU A 112 -3.33 13.86 -0.15
CA GLU A 112 -2.02 13.21 -0.29
C GLU A 112 -1.94 12.30 -1.54
N ARG A 113 -3.00 11.52 -1.81
CA ARG A 113 -3.03 10.64 -2.98
C ARG A 113 -3.03 11.43 -4.28
N LEU A 114 -3.74 12.55 -4.32
CA LEU A 114 -3.84 13.42 -5.48
C LEU A 114 -2.52 14.16 -5.72
N ASP A 115 -1.83 14.61 -4.66
CA ASP A 115 -0.50 15.20 -4.75
C ASP A 115 0.51 14.19 -5.33
N ARG A 116 0.42 12.91 -4.94
CA ARG A 116 1.24 11.84 -5.54
C ARG A 116 0.91 11.60 -7.02
N LEU A 117 -0.38 11.62 -7.38
CA LEU A 117 -0.82 11.47 -8.77
C LEU A 117 -0.30 12.61 -9.63
N ILE A 118 -0.33 13.85 -9.13
CA ILE A 118 0.21 15.02 -9.83
C ILE A 118 1.69 14.81 -10.12
N ARG A 119 2.49 14.39 -9.14
CA ARG A 119 3.93 14.09 -9.34
C ARG A 119 4.16 12.98 -10.36
N GLU A 120 3.38 11.91 -10.29
CA GLU A 120 3.43 10.82 -11.30
C GLU A 120 3.11 11.35 -12.70
N LYS A 121 2.24 12.36 -12.84
CA LYS A 121 1.87 12.97 -14.12
C LYS A 121 2.87 14.02 -14.60
N GLU A 122 3.57 14.69 -13.68
CA GLU A 122 4.66 15.62 -14.00
C GLU A 122 5.82 14.93 -14.73
N GLU A 123 6.15 13.71 -14.33
CA GLU A 123 7.19 12.89 -14.98
C GLU A 123 6.86 12.53 -16.44
N HIS A 124 5.59 12.67 -16.83
CA HIS A 124 5.06 12.31 -18.15
C HIS A 124 4.80 13.52 -19.07
N ILE A 125 5.10 14.74 -18.63
CA ILE A 125 4.94 15.94 -19.46
C ILE A 125 5.86 15.86 -20.69
N GLY A 126 5.29 16.09 -21.87
CA GLY A 126 6.02 16.05 -23.14
C GLY A 126 6.24 14.64 -23.71
N ILE A 127 5.80 13.60 -23.00
CA ILE A 127 5.72 12.22 -23.52
C ILE A 127 4.29 11.97 -24.01
N ASP A 128 3.35 11.90 -23.07
CA ASP A 128 1.94 11.62 -23.32
C ASP A 128 1.00 12.63 -22.63
N ILE A 129 1.55 13.57 -21.86
CA ILE A 129 0.79 14.60 -21.15
C ILE A 129 1.16 15.99 -21.64
N LYS A 130 0.13 16.79 -21.96
CA LYS A 130 0.27 18.22 -22.24
C LYS A 130 0.33 19.00 -20.93
N LYS A 131 1.12 20.07 -20.92
CA LYS A 131 1.27 20.97 -19.75
C LYS A 131 -0.08 21.51 -19.24
N ASP A 132 -1.00 21.84 -20.15
CA ASP A 132 -2.34 22.33 -19.81
C ASP A 132 -3.17 21.28 -19.05
N THR A 133 -2.97 20.00 -19.34
CA THR A 133 -3.64 18.91 -18.62
C THR A 133 -3.20 18.85 -17.16
N LEU A 134 -1.94 19.19 -16.87
CA LEU A 134 -1.45 19.24 -15.48
C LEU A 134 -2.07 20.39 -14.68
N SER A 135 -2.30 21.54 -15.33
CA SER A 135 -3.01 22.68 -14.71
C SER A 135 -4.37 22.24 -14.15
N ASN A 136 -5.12 21.45 -14.92
CA ASN A 136 -6.41 20.92 -14.47
C ASN A 136 -6.28 20.04 -13.22
N TYR A 137 -5.25 19.19 -13.12
CA TYR A 137 -5.02 18.39 -11.92
C TYR A 137 -4.75 19.26 -10.68
N HIS A 138 -3.96 20.32 -10.82
CA HIS A 138 -3.72 21.27 -9.73
C HIS A 138 -5.00 22.02 -9.34
N SER A 139 -5.81 22.45 -10.31
CA SER A 139 -7.11 23.08 -10.04
C SER A 139 -8.08 22.13 -9.34
N THR A 140 -8.21 20.89 -9.80
CA THR A 140 -9.03 19.86 -9.14
C THR A 140 -8.55 19.61 -7.72
N ARG A 141 -7.23 19.56 -7.49
CA ARG A 141 -6.65 19.40 -6.15
C ARG A 141 -6.98 20.57 -5.23
N GLY A 142 -6.90 21.80 -5.74
CA GLY A 142 -7.31 23.00 -5.00
C GLY A 142 -8.78 22.96 -4.63
N ASN A 143 -9.66 22.71 -5.61
CA ASN A 143 -11.10 22.64 -5.39
C ASN A 143 -11.50 21.53 -4.41
N LEU A 144 -10.88 20.35 -4.52
CA LEU A 144 -11.14 19.24 -3.61
C LEU A 144 -10.72 19.57 -2.17
N ARG A 145 -9.57 20.23 -2.01
CA ARG A 145 -9.12 20.69 -0.69
C ARG A 145 -10.10 21.69 -0.08
N THR A 146 -10.50 22.72 -0.84
CA THR A 146 -11.47 23.71 -0.38
C THR A 146 -12.80 23.06 0.01
N PHE A 147 -13.30 22.13 -0.81
CA PHE A 147 -14.52 21.39 -0.49
C PHE A 147 -14.39 20.57 0.81
N ILE A 148 -13.27 19.89 1.02
CA ILE A 148 -13.03 19.10 2.24
C ILE A 148 -12.96 20.03 3.46
N GLU A 149 -12.23 21.15 3.37
CA GLU A 149 -12.12 22.14 4.44
C GLU A 149 -13.49 22.78 4.77
N GLU A 150 -14.32 23.08 3.76
CA GLU A 150 -15.62 23.70 3.95
C GLU A 150 -16.67 22.73 4.52
N LYS A 151 -16.78 21.52 3.96
CA LYS A 151 -17.84 20.56 4.30
C LYS A 151 -17.50 19.66 5.49
N TYR A 152 -16.24 19.24 5.60
CA TYR A 152 -15.78 18.28 6.61
C TYR A 152 -14.93 18.90 7.72
N LYS A 153 -14.53 20.18 7.60
CA LYS A 153 -13.76 20.93 8.59
C LYS A 153 -12.41 20.29 8.95
N VAL A 154 -11.80 19.61 7.98
CA VAL A 154 -10.49 18.97 8.09
C VAL A 154 -9.63 19.36 6.88
N GLU A 155 -8.31 19.26 7.01
CA GLU A 155 -7.39 19.61 5.90
C GLU A 155 -7.30 18.51 4.84
N ASP A 156 -7.56 17.26 5.23
CA ASP A 156 -7.56 16.10 4.34
C ASP A 156 -8.51 15.04 4.91
N LEU A 157 -8.97 14.15 4.04
CA LEU A 157 -9.94 13.11 4.35
C LEU A 157 -9.36 11.75 3.98
N ALA A 158 -9.49 10.76 4.87
CA ALA A 158 -9.10 9.40 4.56
C ALA A 158 -10.16 8.73 3.67
N PHE A 159 -9.77 7.81 2.76
CA PHE A 159 -10.75 7.15 1.88
C PHE A 159 -11.85 6.38 2.65
N SER A 160 -11.60 5.91 3.88
CA SER A 160 -12.65 5.29 4.70
C SER A 160 -13.69 6.24 5.27
N GLN A 161 -13.41 7.55 5.24
CA GLN A 161 -14.35 8.57 5.67
C GLN A 161 -15.22 9.07 4.52
N LEU A 162 -15.01 8.55 3.30
CA LEU A 162 -15.89 8.79 2.17
C LEU A 162 -17.25 8.14 2.39
N SER A 163 -18.30 8.93 2.20
CA SER A 163 -19.68 8.47 2.18
C SER A 163 -20.27 8.61 0.79
N GLU A 164 -21.42 8.00 0.52
CA GLU A 164 -22.14 8.18 -0.75
C GLU A 164 -22.39 9.67 -1.05
N ASN A 165 -22.64 10.48 -0.03
CA ASN A 165 -22.85 11.94 -0.16
C ASN A 165 -21.59 12.73 -0.58
N PHE A 166 -20.44 12.08 -0.69
CA PHE A 166 -19.20 12.65 -1.22
C PHE A 166 -19.07 12.44 -2.74
N ILE A 167 -19.64 11.34 -3.27
CA ILE A 167 -19.50 10.89 -4.67
C ILE A 167 -20.61 11.50 -5.52
#